data_AF-A0A437AN37-F1
#
_entry.id   AF-A0A437AN37-F1
#
_cell.length_a   1.000
_cell.length_b   1.000
_cell.length_c   1.000
_cell.angle_alpha   90.00
_cell.angle_beta   90.00
_cell.angle_gamma   90.00
#
_symmetry.space_group_name_H-M   'P 1'
#
loop_
_entity.id
_entity.type
_entity.pdbx_description
1 polymer ?
#
loop_
_entity_poly.entity_id
_entity_poly.type
_entity_poly.pdbx_seq_one_letter_code
_entity_poly.pdbx_strand_id
1 'polypeptide(L)'
;MDDWIKELSNKLMDFKFTFVEANNNLLDKFEALNAKNMCLPEIIRPSVSNSVRDLLNNKLNSMQRAAVNAIASTFKTFYEAAAPHRKHKDSLYNRRFDKNTIQALENSFRKNPYPSEQEKLRIQREYGITVRQVSNWFTNKRNRSKSSSVKSSNSNEYLGLYTEYKE
;
A
#
# COMPACT_ATOMS: atom_id res chain seq x y z
N MET A 1 5.34 24.86 15.52
CA MET A 1 4.27 23.98 15.01
C MET A 1 4.25 22.63 15.72
N ASP A 2 5.15 22.40 16.71
CA ASP A 2 5.47 21.05 17.23
C ASP A 2 5.10 20.79 18.70
N ASP A 3 4.69 21.80 19.47
CA ASP A 3 4.48 21.61 20.92
C ASP A 3 3.21 20.84 21.23
N TRP A 4 2.13 21.03 20.47
CA TRP A 4 0.90 20.26 20.64
C TRP A 4 1.05 18.79 20.22
N ILE A 5 1.99 18.49 19.29
CA ILE A 5 2.30 17.13 18.85
C ILE A 5 3.08 16.40 19.96
N LYS A 6 4.06 17.07 20.58
CA LYS A 6 4.78 16.54 21.74
C LYS A 6 3.85 16.31 22.93
N GLU A 7 2.96 17.26 23.21
CA GLU A 7 1.97 17.15 24.27
C GLU A 7 1.01 15.97 24.04
N LEU A 8 0.53 15.79 22.81
CA LEU A 8 -0.30 14.65 22.45
C LEU A 8 0.46 13.33 22.58
N SER A 9 1.73 13.30 22.17
CA SER A 9 2.59 12.12 22.30
C SER A 9 2.80 11.72 23.77
N ASN A 10 2.97 12.70 24.67
CA ASN A 10 3.12 12.45 26.10
C ASN A 10 1.83 11.88 26.68
N LYS A 11 0.67 12.49 26.38
CA LYS A 11 -0.64 11.99 26.84
C LYS A 11 -0.94 10.57 26.35
N LEU A 12 -0.54 10.24 25.12
CA LEU A 12 -0.68 8.89 24.57
C LEU A 12 0.26 7.88 25.26
N MET A 13 1.47 8.30 25.65
CA MET A 13 2.37 7.45 26.43
C MET A 13 1.83 7.18 27.83
N ASP A 14 1.29 8.20 28.51
CA ASP A 14 0.69 8.04 29.83
C ASP A 14 -0.49 7.07 29.78
N PHE A 15 -1.38 7.25 28.79
CA PHE A 15 -2.50 6.33 28.58
C PHE A 15 -2.02 4.89 28.32
N LYS A 16 -0.99 4.71 27.49
CA LYS A 16 -0.38 3.40 27.23
C LYS A 16 0.17 2.78 28.51
N PHE A 17 0.85 3.57 29.35
CA PHE A 17 1.42 3.08 30.61
C PHE A 17 0.34 2.63 31.58
N THR A 18 -0.68 3.46 31.82
CA THR A 18 -1.82 3.13 32.70
C THR A 18 -2.56 1.89 32.22
N PHE A 19 -2.76 1.73 30.91
CA PHE A 19 -3.40 0.55 30.34
C PHE A 19 -2.59 -0.73 30.56
N VAL A 20 -1.27 -0.67 30.34
CA VAL A 20 -0.37 -1.81 30.57
C VAL A 20 -0.35 -2.20 32.05
N GLU A 21 -0.24 -1.22 32.95
CA GLU A 21 -0.26 -1.44 34.39
C GLU A 21 -1.59 -2.07 34.87
N ALA A 22 -2.72 -1.56 34.38
CA ALA A 22 -4.03 -2.11 34.70
C ALA A 22 -4.18 -3.57 34.23
N ASN A 23 -3.68 -3.90 33.04
CA ASN A 23 -3.72 -5.27 32.52
C ASN A 23 -2.82 -6.22 33.32
N ASN A 24 -1.62 -5.79 33.68
CA ASN A 24 -0.71 -6.60 34.49
C ASN A 24 -1.32 -6.86 35.87
N ASN A 25 -1.94 -5.85 36.50
CA ASN A 25 -2.64 -6.00 37.76
C ASN A 25 -3.82 -6.99 37.67
N LEU A 26 -4.57 -6.96 36.56
CA LEU A 26 -5.64 -7.93 36.31
C LEU A 26 -5.10 -9.34 36.16
N LEU A 27 -3.96 -9.50 35.47
CA LEU A 27 -3.30 -10.79 35.31
C LEU A 27 -2.85 -11.35 36.67
N ASP A 28 -2.18 -10.53 37.49
CA ASP A 28 -1.74 -10.93 38.83
C ASP A 28 -2.92 -11.36 39.72
N LYS A 29 -4.03 -10.61 39.66
CA LYS A 29 -5.28 -10.96 40.37
C LYS A 29 -5.87 -12.27 39.88
N PHE A 30 -5.88 -12.49 38.56
CA PHE A 30 -6.38 -13.72 37.97
C PHE A 30 -5.53 -14.93 38.39
N GLU A 31 -4.21 -14.79 38.34
CA GLU A 31 -3.28 -15.83 38.78
C GLU A 31 -3.41 -16.12 40.28
N ALA A 32 -3.57 -15.09 41.12
CA ALA A 32 -3.80 -15.26 42.55
C ALA A 32 -5.13 -15.98 42.85
N LEU A 33 -6.20 -15.69 42.10
CA LEU A 33 -7.47 -16.40 42.21
C LEU A 33 -7.34 -17.87 41.76
N ASN A 34 -6.62 -18.11 40.66
CA ASN A 34 -6.37 -19.45 40.16
C ASN A 34 -5.53 -20.29 41.14
N ALA A 35 -4.50 -19.68 41.75
CA ALA A 35 -3.67 -20.31 42.78
C ALA A 35 -4.50 -20.69 44.02
N LYS A 36 -5.43 -19.84 44.46
CA LYS A 36 -6.35 -20.14 45.56
C LYS A 36 -7.30 -21.31 45.25
N ASN A 37 -7.74 -21.43 44.00
CA ASN A 37 -8.63 -22.52 43.55
C ASN A 37 -7.93 -23.89 43.39
N MET A 38 -6.59 -23.95 43.41
CA MET A 38 -5.85 -25.21 43.34
C MET A 38 -5.72 -25.94 44.69
N CYS A 39 -6.14 -25.32 45.80
CA CYS A 39 -6.06 -25.89 47.16
C CYS A 39 -7.40 -26.47 47.64
N LEU A 40 -8.06 -27.29 46.80
CA LEU A 40 -9.25 -28.05 47.18
C LEU A 40 -8.90 -29.56 47.18
N PRO A 41 -9.18 -30.29 48.27
CA PRO A 41 -8.94 -31.74 48.33
C PRO A 41 -9.84 -32.43 47.29
N GLU A 42 -9.24 -33.25 46.44
CA GLU A 42 -9.89 -34.10 45.42
C GLU A 42 -11.04 -33.44 44.65
N ILE A 43 -10.70 -32.34 44.00
CA ILE A 43 -10.94 -32.09 42.58
C ILE A 43 -11.99 -33.03 41.91
N ILE A 44 -13.27 -32.69 42.02
CA ILE A 44 -14.14 -32.80 40.86
C ILE A 44 -13.56 -31.78 39.86
N ARG A 45 -12.56 -32.19 39.08
CA ARG A 45 -12.16 -31.49 37.86
C ARG A 45 -13.40 -31.66 36.99
N PRO A 46 -14.21 -30.62 36.70
CA PRO A 46 -15.05 -30.73 35.52
C PRO A 46 -14.05 -31.01 34.38
N SER A 47 -14.06 -32.25 33.90
CA SER A 47 -13.26 -32.63 32.75
C SER A 47 -13.89 -31.89 31.58
N VAL A 48 -13.45 -30.66 31.38
CA VAL A 48 -13.81 -29.88 30.21
C VAL A 48 -13.22 -30.66 29.05
N SER A 49 -14.10 -31.33 28.31
CA SER A 49 -13.76 -32.10 27.13
C SER A 49 -12.86 -31.26 26.24
N ASN A 50 -11.87 -31.90 25.60
CA ASN A 50 -10.98 -31.23 24.67
C ASN A 50 -11.76 -30.42 23.63
N SER A 51 -12.92 -30.91 23.19
CA SER A 51 -13.81 -30.18 22.29
C SER A 51 -14.30 -28.83 22.85
N VAL A 52 -14.66 -28.77 24.13
CA VAL A 52 -15.11 -27.52 24.77
C VAL A 52 -13.93 -26.57 24.97
N ARG A 53 -12.75 -27.10 25.33
CA ARG A 53 -11.50 -26.31 25.45
C ARG A 53 -11.11 -25.70 24.10
N ASP A 54 -11.18 -26.48 23.03
CA ASP A 54 -10.89 -26.02 21.67
C ASP A 54 -11.91 -24.99 21.19
N LEU A 55 -13.19 -25.18 21.49
CA LEU A 55 -14.24 -24.21 21.18
C LEU A 55 -13.99 -22.86 21.86
N LEU A 56 -13.63 -22.88 23.15
CA LEU A 56 -13.32 -21.67 23.91
C LEU A 56 -12.07 -20.96 23.37
N ASN A 57 -11.01 -21.71 23.08
CA ASN A 57 -9.78 -21.17 22.49
C ASN A 57 -10.04 -20.57 21.09
N ASN A 58 -10.82 -21.25 20.26
CA ASN A 58 -11.20 -20.74 18.94
C ASN A 58 -12.05 -19.48 19.04
N LYS A 59 -13.00 -19.42 19.99
CA LYS A 59 -13.80 -18.23 20.24
C LYS A 59 -12.94 -17.07 20.71
N LEU A 60 -12.00 -17.32 21.64
CA LEU A 60 -11.07 -16.32 22.14
C LEU A 60 -10.18 -15.76 21.01
N ASN A 61 -9.58 -16.64 20.21
CA ASN A 61 -8.77 -16.25 19.06
C ASN A 61 -9.59 -15.47 18.02
N SER A 62 -10.85 -15.86 17.78
CA SER A 62 -11.76 -15.12 16.89
C SER A 62 -12.05 -13.72 17.41
N MET A 63 -12.29 -13.55 18.71
CA MET A 63 -12.55 -12.25 19.32
C MET A 63 -11.31 -11.35 19.26
N GLN A 64 -10.12 -11.90 19.55
CA GLN A 64 -8.86 -11.16 19.41
C GLN A 64 -8.63 -10.69 17.97
N ARG A 65 -8.79 -11.57 16.98
CA ARG A 65 -8.67 -11.22 15.56
C ARG A 65 -9.68 -10.16 15.14
N ALA A 66 -10.93 -10.27 15.59
CA ALA A 66 -11.98 -9.29 15.29
C ALA A 66 -11.63 -7.90 15.87
N ALA A 67 -11.15 -7.85 17.11
CA ALA A 67 -10.73 -6.60 17.74
C ALA A 67 -9.54 -5.96 16.99
N VAL A 68 -8.51 -6.74 16.65
CA VAL A 68 -7.36 -6.26 15.88
C VAL A 68 -7.78 -5.74 14.50
N ASN A 69 -8.65 -6.47 13.79
CA ASN A 69 -9.16 -6.05 12.49
C ASN A 69 -10.00 -4.77 12.58
N ALA A 70 -10.83 -4.63 13.62
CA ALA A 70 -11.62 -3.43 13.85
C ALA A 70 -10.71 -2.22 14.10
N ILE A 71 -9.68 -2.36 14.96
CA ILE A 71 -8.70 -1.31 15.22
C ILE A 71 -7.95 -0.93 13.93
N ALA A 72 -7.45 -1.92 13.19
CA ALA A 72 -6.76 -1.70 11.92
C ALA A 72 -7.66 -0.99 10.89
N SER A 73 -8.93 -1.36 10.82
CA SER A 73 -9.92 -0.71 9.95
C SER A 73 -10.15 0.73 10.36
N THR A 74 -10.33 1.01 11.65
CA THR A 74 -10.54 2.37 12.16
C THR A 74 -9.33 3.27 11.86
N PHE A 75 -8.12 2.78 12.07
CA PHE A 75 -6.90 3.52 11.72
C PHE A 75 -6.78 3.74 10.21
N LYS A 76 -7.13 2.76 9.40
CA LYS A 76 -7.13 2.90 7.93
C LYS A 76 -8.12 3.96 7.48
N THR A 77 -9.36 3.94 7.98
CA THR A 77 -10.37 4.94 7.66
C THR A 77 -9.94 6.33 8.10
N PHE A 78 -9.37 6.46 9.30
CA PHE A 78 -8.85 7.74 9.78
C PHE A 78 -7.67 8.23 8.94
N TYR A 79 -6.73 7.36 8.60
CA TYR A 79 -5.60 7.67 7.74
C TYR A 79 -6.05 8.11 6.34
N GLU A 80 -7.04 7.43 5.76
CA GLU A 80 -7.59 7.77 4.45
C GLU A 80 -8.37 9.10 4.47
N ALA A 81 -9.08 9.40 5.55
CA ALA A 81 -9.79 10.67 5.74
C ALA A 81 -8.86 11.85 6.04
N ALA A 82 -7.77 11.61 6.79
CA ALA A 82 -6.80 12.64 7.16
C ALA A 82 -5.69 12.84 6.13
N ALA A 83 -5.51 11.89 5.20
CA ALA A 83 -4.57 12.05 4.11
C ALA A 83 -5.12 13.11 3.13
N PRO A 84 -4.42 14.23 2.89
CA PRO A 84 -4.76 15.09 1.77
C PRO A 84 -4.73 14.19 0.52
N HIS A 85 -5.73 14.28 -0.36
CA HIS A 85 -5.79 13.51 -1.60
C HIS A 85 -4.42 13.50 -2.29
N ARG A 86 -3.61 12.47 -2.00
CA ARG A 86 -2.28 12.34 -2.58
C ARG A 86 -2.55 11.96 -4.02
N LYS A 87 -2.49 12.96 -4.91
CA LYS A 87 -2.33 12.72 -6.33
C LYS A 87 -1.09 11.84 -6.48
N HIS A 88 -1.38 10.55 -6.62
CA HIS A 88 -0.51 9.46 -7.04
C HIS A 88 0.81 9.27 -6.28
N LYS A 89 1.07 8.01 -5.89
CA LYS A 89 2.39 7.43 -5.59
C LYS A 89 3.44 7.63 -6.70
N ASP A 90 3.08 8.36 -7.75
CA ASP A 90 3.89 8.62 -8.92
C ASP A 90 5.03 9.62 -8.70
N SER A 91 5.03 10.35 -7.59
CA SER A 91 6.09 11.32 -7.31
C SER A 91 7.34 10.71 -6.65
N LEU A 92 7.27 9.47 -6.16
CA LEU A 92 8.36 8.82 -5.42
C LEU A 92 9.24 7.92 -6.29
N TYR A 93 8.81 7.58 -7.51
CA TYR A 93 9.70 6.98 -8.48
C TYR A 93 10.48 8.09 -9.19
N ASN A 94 11.79 7.87 -9.38
CA ASN A 94 12.67 8.81 -10.08
C ASN A 94 12.03 9.26 -11.41
N ARG A 95 11.97 10.58 -11.66
CA ARG A 95 11.37 11.14 -12.89
C ARG A 95 12.08 10.68 -14.17
N ARG A 96 13.33 10.20 -14.04
CA ARG A 96 14.09 9.58 -15.13
C ARG A 96 14.29 8.08 -14.84
N PHE A 97 14.02 7.27 -15.85
CA PHE A 97 14.39 5.86 -15.84
C PHE A 97 15.91 5.71 -15.84
N ASP A 98 16.43 4.69 -15.16
CA ASP A 98 17.83 4.30 -15.26
C ASP A 98 18.13 3.75 -16.67
N LYS A 99 19.42 3.64 -16.99
CA LYS A 99 19.87 3.24 -18.33
C LYS A 99 19.39 1.84 -18.72
N ASN A 100 19.34 0.90 -17.77
CA ASN A 100 18.96 -0.49 -18.05
C ASN A 100 17.46 -0.56 -18.38
N THR A 101 16.63 0.16 -17.62
CA THR A 101 15.20 0.28 -17.91
C THR A 101 14.93 0.93 -19.26
N ILE A 102 15.67 1.99 -19.63
CA ILE A 102 15.55 2.62 -20.96
C ILE A 102 15.90 1.61 -22.05
N GLN A 103 17.01 0.89 -21.91
CA GLN A 103 17.45 -0.09 -22.90
C GLN A 103 16.42 -1.20 -23.11
N ALA A 104 15.79 -1.67 -22.03
CA ALA A 104 14.75 -2.69 -22.09
C ALA A 104 13.49 -2.19 -22.79
N LEU A 105 13.04 -0.96 -22.46
CA LEU A 105 11.92 -0.31 -23.13
C LEU A 105 12.18 -0.14 -24.63
N GLU A 106 13.39 0.25 -25.02
CA GLU A 106 13.77 0.40 -26.44
C GLU A 106 13.84 -0.93 -27.18
N ASN A 107 14.41 -1.96 -26.55
CA ASN A 107 14.45 -3.31 -27.13
C ASN A 107 13.04 -3.87 -27.32
N SER A 108 12.15 -3.67 -26.34
CA SER A 108 10.75 -4.08 -26.43
C SER A 108 10.01 -3.29 -27.52
N PHE A 109 10.24 -1.97 -27.62
CA PHE A 109 9.65 -1.13 -28.67
C PHE A 109 10.05 -1.54 -30.08
N ARG A 110 11.32 -1.90 -30.30
CA ARG A 110 11.79 -2.40 -31.60
C ARG A 110 11.09 -3.69 -32.02
N LYS A 111 10.73 -4.55 -31.05
CA LYS A 111 9.96 -5.77 -31.31
C LYS A 111 8.50 -5.46 -31.59
N ASN A 112 7.88 -4.60 -30.78
CA ASN A 112 6.49 -4.21 -30.93
C ASN A 112 6.20 -2.82 -30.30
N PRO A 113 5.87 -1.79 -31.10
CA PRO A 113 5.49 -0.44 -30.62
C PRO A 113 4.19 -0.37 -29.79
N TYR A 114 3.40 -1.45 -29.80
CA TYR A 114 2.14 -1.60 -29.07
C TYR A 114 2.20 -2.86 -28.18
N PRO A 115 2.90 -2.81 -27.04
CA PRO A 115 3.10 -3.96 -26.17
C PRO A 115 1.78 -4.43 -25.58
N SER A 116 1.62 -5.75 -25.45
CA SER A 116 0.48 -6.36 -24.76
C SER A 116 0.49 -6.04 -23.26
N GLU A 117 -0.64 -6.21 -22.58
CA GLU A 117 -0.71 -6.05 -21.12
C GLU A 117 0.28 -6.99 -20.40
N GLN A 118 0.45 -8.21 -20.90
CA GLN A 118 1.41 -9.16 -20.36
C GLN A 118 2.86 -8.65 -20.47
N GLU A 119 3.22 -8.05 -21.61
CA GLU A 119 4.56 -7.48 -21.79
C GLU A 119 4.78 -6.25 -20.90
N LYS A 120 3.77 -5.38 -20.75
CA LYS A 120 3.83 -4.26 -19.81
C LYS A 120 4.02 -4.73 -18.36
N LEU A 121 3.32 -5.78 -17.95
CA LEU A 121 3.46 -6.38 -16.63
C LEU A 121 4.82 -7.06 -16.43
N ARG A 122 5.39 -7.67 -17.48
CA ARG A 122 6.74 -8.23 -17.45
C ARG A 122 7.78 -7.15 -17.18
N ILE A 123 7.74 -6.05 -17.95
CA ILE A 123 8.65 -4.90 -17.79
C ILE A 123 8.49 -4.26 -16.40
N GLN A 124 7.26 -4.12 -15.90
CA GLN A 124 7.04 -3.65 -14.53
C GLN A 124 7.75 -4.52 -13.49
N ARG A 125 7.57 -5.84 -13.56
CA ARG A 125 8.14 -6.76 -12.57
C ARG A 125 9.66 -6.78 -12.62
N GLU A 126 10.23 -6.71 -13.81
CA GLU A 126 11.68 -6.81 -14.02
C GLU A 126 12.41 -5.52 -13.64
N TYR A 127 11.82 -4.35 -13.93
CA TYR A 127 12.49 -3.05 -13.76
C TYR A 127 11.90 -2.17 -12.65
N GLY A 128 10.90 -2.66 -11.91
CA GLY A 128 10.32 -1.96 -10.76
C GLY A 128 9.57 -0.67 -11.09
N ILE A 129 9.19 -0.46 -12.36
CA ILE A 129 8.39 0.68 -12.82
C ILE A 129 6.91 0.28 -12.95
N THR A 130 5.99 1.25 -12.89
CA THR A 130 4.55 0.99 -12.98
C THR A 130 4.08 0.73 -14.42
N VAL A 131 3.01 -0.05 -14.61
CA VAL A 131 2.35 -0.22 -15.94
C VAL A 131 2.03 1.14 -16.59
N ARG A 132 1.60 2.12 -15.80
CA ARG A 132 1.31 3.48 -16.29
C ARG A 132 2.54 4.16 -16.88
N GLN A 133 3.69 4.07 -16.21
CA GLN A 133 4.96 4.59 -16.71
C GLN A 133 5.38 3.92 -18.02
N VAL A 134 5.23 2.60 -18.12
CA VAL A 134 5.47 1.85 -19.36
C VAL A 134 4.55 2.36 -20.47
N SER A 135 3.23 2.41 -20.23
CA SER A 135 2.24 2.89 -21.20
C SER A 135 2.52 4.31 -21.70
N ASN A 136 2.85 5.22 -20.78
CA ASN A 136 3.21 6.60 -21.10
C ASN A 136 4.49 6.67 -21.92
N TRP A 137 5.50 5.86 -21.59
CA TRP A 137 6.75 5.83 -22.35
C TRP A 137 6.53 5.37 -23.79
N PHE A 138 5.75 4.31 -24.01
CA PHE A 138 5.44 3.82 -25.36
C PHE A 138 4.64 4.84 -26.16
N THR A 139 3.66 5.50 -25.54
CA THR A 139 2.90 6.59 -26.17
C THR A 139 3.80 7.76 -26.57
N ASN A 140 4.67 8.20 -25.65
CA ASN A 140 5.62 9.28 -25.92
C ASN A 140 6.64 8.89 -27.01
N LYS A 141 7.14 7.65 -27.01
CA LYS A 141 8.08 7.15 -28.03
C LYS A 141 7.43 7.17 -29.41
N ARG A 142 6.20 6.65 -29.55
CA ARG A 142 5.43 6.71 -30.82
C ARG A 142 5.24 8.15 -31.31
N ASN A 143 4.87 9.08 -30.42
CA ASN A 143 4.66 10.47 -30.79
C ASN A 143 5.97 11.14 -31.27
N ARG A 144 7.10 10.84 -30.63
CA ARG A 144 8.44 11.31 -31.07
C ARG A 144 8.86 10.71 -32.41
N SER A 145 8.57 9.42 -32.65
CA SER A 145 8.85 8.78 -33.93
C SER A 145 8.05 9.37 -35.08
N LYS A 146 6.79 9.77 -34.83
CA LYS A 146 5.94 10.47 -35.82
C LYS A 146 6.42 11.90 -36.13
N SER A 147 6.95 12.62 -35.14
CA SER A 147 7.44 13.98 -35.36
C SER A 147 8.83 14.04 -36.00
N SER A 148 9.65 12.99 -35.86
CA SER A 148 10.91 12.87 -36.59
C SER A 148 10.73 12.60 -38.09
N SER A 149 9.65 11.92 -38.50
CA SER A 149 9.35 11.68 -39.92
C SER A 149 8.75 12.90 -40.63
N VAL A 150 8.13 13.83 -39.91
CA VAL A 150 7.57 15.06 -40.53
C VAL A 150 8.65 16.13 -40.74
N LYS A 151 9.67 16.19 -39.87
CA LYS A 151 10.75 17.19 -39.98
C LYS A 151 11.78 16.91 -41.07
N SER A 152 11.81 15.70 -41.63
CA SER A 152 12.75 15.32 -42.69
C SER A 152 12.17 15.41 -44.10
N SER A 153 10.87 15.73 -44.27
CA SER A 153 10.23 15.71 -45.59
C SER A 153 9.31 16.90 -45.91
N ASN A 154 9.17 17.92 -45.06
CA ASN A 154 8.07 18.90 -45.25
C ASN A 154 8.35 20.38 -44.98
N SER A 155 9.59 20.84 -45.07
CA SER A 155 9.90 22.28 -44.89
C SER A 155 9.64 23.16 -46.11
N ASN A 156 9.03 22.67 -47.21
CA ASN A 156 8.83 23.51 -48.41
C ASN A 156 7.49 23.39 -49.16
N GLU A 157 6.52 22.61 -48.68
CA GLU A 157 5.25 22.40 -49.44
C GLU A 157 4.00 22.98 -48.73
N TYR A 158 4.07 23.27 -47.42
CA TYR A 158 2.90 23.69 -46.64
C TYR A 158 2.61 25.20 -46.61
N LEU A 159 3.46 26.05 -47.19
CA LEU A 159 3.22 27.50 -47.21
C LEU A 159 2.42 28.00 -48.43
N GLY A 160 2.23 27.15 -49.45
CA GLY A 160 1.56 27.53 -50.71
C GLY A 160 0.04 27.33 -50.74
N LEU A 161 -0.54 26.62 -49.77
CA LEU A 161 -1.96 26.26 -49.76
C LEU A 161 -2.84 27.11 -48.81
N TYR A 162 -2.24 28.05 -48.08
CA TYR A 162 -2.95 28.87 -47.08
C TYR A 162 -3.29 30.30 -47.56
N THR A 163 -2.82 30.72 -48.75
CA THR A 163 -3.07 32.08 -49.26
C THR A 163 -4.31 32.21 -50.16
N GLU A 164 -4.99 31.11 -50.50
CA GLU A 164 -6.10 31.12 -51.47
C GLU A 164 -7.51 31.13 -50.84
N TYR A 165 -7.63 31.25 -49.51
CA TYR A 165 -8.94 31.30 -48.84
C TYR A 165 -9.13 32.55 -47.97
N LYS A 166 -9.09 33.72 -48.61
CA LYS A 166 -9.78 34.92 -48.15
C LYS A 166 -10.18 35.79 -49.35
N GLU A 167 -11.38 35.56 -49.85
CA GLU A 167 -12.22 36.65 -50.37
C GLU A 167 -12.84 37.42 -49.19
#